data_AF-A0A4Q2WTN9-F1
#
_entry.id   AF-A0A4Q2WTN9-F1
#
_cell.length_a   1.000
_cell.length_b   1.000
_cell.length_c   1.000
_cell.angle_alpha   90.00
_cell.angle_beta   90.00
_cell.angle_gamma   90.00
#
_symmetry.space_group_name_H-M   'P 1'
#
loop_
_entity.id
_entity.type
_entity.pdbx_description
1 polymer ?
#
loop_
_entity_poly.entity_id
_entity_poly.type
_entity_poly.pdbx_seq_one_letter_code
_entity_poly.pdbx_strand_id
1 'polypeptide(L)'
;MTVEAIIVRDPDGPTSVWVFVGGKPVEAVESCIDAGAGWDWADWTEHRDEMLAGASPAARELLLTLLDGPPGGVYVEGREDRPWLDPAA
;
A
#
# COMPACT_ATOMS: atom_id res chain seq x y z
N MET A 1 -19.47 -18.11 0.56
CA MET A 1 -18.03 -18.21 0.25
C MET A 1 -17.34 -17.19 1.12
N THR A 2 -16.43 -17.62 2.01
CA THR A 2 -15.67 -16.73 2.89
C THR A 2 -14.30 -16.46 2.28
N VAL A 3 -13.79 -15.26 2.51
CA VAL A 3 -12.40 -14.89 2.26
C VAL A 3 -11.81 -14.57 3.63
N GLU A 4 -10.73 -15.26 3.97
CA GLU A 4 -10.02 -15.10 5.24
C GLU A 4 -8.61 -14.62 4.93
N ALA A 5 -8.16 -13.56 5.60
CA ALA A 5 -6.81 -13.05 5.49
C ALA A 5 -6.17 -13.05 6.88
N ILE A 6 -4.98 -13.66 7.00
CA ILE A 6 -4.15 -13.63 8.20
C ILE A 6 -2.96 -12.75 7.88
N ILE A 7 -2.80 -11.68 8.65
CA ILE A 7 -1.75 -10.67 8.45
C ILE A 7 -0.90 -10.66 9.71
N VAL A 8 0.40 -10.87 9.55
CA VAL A 8 1.40 -10.72 10.61
C VAL A 8 2.29 -9.55 10.23
N ARG A 9 2.20 -8.47 11.01
CA ARG A 9 3.01 -7.27 10.82
C ARG A 9 4.24 -7.31 11.71
N ASP A 10 5.39 -7.01 11.12
CA ASP A 10 6.58 -6.59 11.84
C ASP A 10 6.67 -5.06 11.72
N PRO A 11 6.68 -4.29 12.82
CA PRO A 11 6.81 -2.84 12.74
C PRO A 11 8.13 -2.39 12.13
N ASP A 12 9.18 -3.21 12.24
CA ASP A 12 10.53 -2.92 11.74
C ASP A 12 10.90 -3.81 10.55
N GLY A 13 9.93 -4.53 9.96
CA GLY A 13 10.18 -5.59 9.00
C GLY A 13 9.04 -5.86 8.00
N PRO A 14 9.18 -6.89 7.16
CA PRO A 14 8.18 -7.21 6.16
C PRO A 14 6.88 -7.72 6.77
N THR A 15 5.76 -7.42 6.12
CA THR A 15 4.46 -8.02 6.47
C THR A 15 4.32 -9.38 5.79
N SER A 16 3.75 -10.34 6.50
CA SER A 16 3.40 -11.67 5.96
C SER A 16 1.89 -11.80 5.85
N VAL A 17 1.42 -12.21 4.67
CA VAL A 17 -0.01 -12.34 4.36
C VAL A 17 -0.34 -13.75 3.87
N TRP A 18 -1.35 -14.38 4.47
CA TRP A 18 -1.96 -15.61 3.98
C TRP A 18 -3.43 -15.38 3.69
N VAL A 19 -3.87 -15.73 2.48
CA VAL A 19 -5.28 -15.61 2.06
C VAL A 19 -5.85 -17.01 1.82
N PHE A 20 -7.06 -17.23 2.34
CA PHE A 20 -7.85 -18.44 2.12
C PHE A 20 -9.18 -18.10 1.48
N VAL A 21 -9.54 -18.83 0.44
CA VAL A 21 -10.81 -18.68 -0.27
C VAL A 21 -11.61 -19.97 -0.09
N GLY A 22 -12.69 -19.90 0.70
CA GLY A 22 -13.45 -21.09 1.08
C GLY A 22 -12.60 -22.13 1.80
N GLY A 23 -11.67 -21.69 2.65
CA GLY A 23 -10.75 -22.53 3.41
C GLY A 23 -9.54 -23.08 2.63
N LYS A 24 -9.37 -22.73 1.35
CA LYS A 24 -8.20 -23.14 0.56
C LYS A 24 -7.18 -22.01 0.43
N PRO A 25 -5.87 -22.25 0.65
CA PRO A 25 -4.86 -21.22 0.51
C PRO A 25 -4.74 -20.77 -0.94
N VAL A 26 -4.56 -19.47 -1.14
CA VAL A 26 -4.23 -18.86 -2.42
C VAL A 26 -3.00 -17.98 -2.24
N GLU A 27 -2.18 -17.87 -3.29
CA GLU A 27 -1.07 -16.93 -3.31
C GLU A 27 -1.62 -15.50 -3.27
N ALA A 28 -1.00 -14.67 -2.43
CA ALA A 28 -1.41 -13.28 -2.24
C ALA A 28 -0.23 -12.36 -2.57
N VAL A 29 -0.52 -11.30 -3.30
CA VAL A 29 0.38 -10.15 -3.46
C VAL A 29 -0.16 -9.05 -2.56
N GLU A 30 0.70 -8.51 -1.71
CA GLU A 30 0.36 -7.41 -0.81
C GLU A 30 0.75 -6.06 -1.41
N SER A 31 -0.07 -5.04 -1.16
CA SER A 31 0.32 -3.64 -1.31
C SER A 31 -0.08 -2.91 -0.03
N CYS A 32 0.92 -2.45 0.74
CA CYS A 32 0.71 -1.86 2.06
C CYS A 32 0.76 -0.34 1.99
N ILE A 33 -0.36 0.33 2.24
CA ILE A 33 -0.45 1.79 2.36
C ILE A 33 -0.34 2.15 3.85
N ASP A 34 0.88 2.40 4.32
CA ASP A 34 1.15 2.81 5.70
C ASP A 34 1.96 4.12 5.71
N ALA A 35 1.34 5.22 5.28
CA ALA A 35 1.98 6.53 5.29
C ALA A 35 2.35 7.01 6.70
N GLY A 36 1.79 6.37 7.73
CA GLY A 36 2.10 6.63 9.13
C GLY A 36 3.42 6.03 9.63
N ALA A 37 4.15 5.28 8.79
CA ALA A 37 5.40 4.62 9.20
C ALA A 37 6.62 5.55 9.31
N GLY A 38 6.43 6.88 9.21
CA GLY A 38 7.51 7.87 9.40
C GLY A 38 8.42 8.05 8.19
N TRP A 39 7.86 7.91 6.98
CA TRP A 39 8.56 8.12 5.72
C TRP A 39 9.04 9.56 5.54
N ASP A 40 10.18 9.74 4.87
CA ASP A 40 10.39 10.98 4.12
C ASP A 40 9.64 10.93 2.79
N TRP A 41 9.47 12.09 2.14
CA TRP A 41 8.72 12.17 0.90
C TRP A 41 9.33 11.33 -0.23
N ALA A 42 10.66 11.25 -0.32
CA ALA A 42 11.32 10.51 -1.39
C ALA A 42 11.05 9.01 -1.24
N ASP A 43 11.25 8.48 -0.03
CA ASP A 43 11.01 7.07 0.28
C ASP A 43 9.52 6.72 0.12
N TRP A 44 8.62 7.62 0.55
CA TRP A 44 7.18 7.45 0.33
C TRP A 44 6.83 7.35 -1.15
N THR A 45 7.39 8.23 -2.00
CA THR A 45 7.12 8.21 -3.44
C THR A 45 7.68 6.96 -4.12
N GLU A 46 8.86 6.49 -3.72
CA GLU A 46 9.43 5.24 -4.23
C GLU A 46 8.53 4.04 -3.90
N HIS A 47 8.15 3.89 -2.62
CA HIS A 47 7.24 2.83 -2.17
C HIS A 47 5.87 2.88 -2.87
N ARG A 48 5.30 4.08 -3.02
CA ARG A 48 4.06 4.32 -3.77
C ARG A 48 4.17 3.85 -5.22
N ASP A 49 5.25 4.21 -5.90
CA ASP A 49 5.44 3.93 -7.32
C ASP A 49 5.69 2.45 -7.58
N GLU A 50 6.41 1.77 -6.68
CA GLU A 50 6.58 0.32 -6.69
C GLU A 50 5.23 -0.41 -6.55
N MET A 51 4.39 0.00 -5.60
CA MET A 51 3.04 -0.57 -5.44
C MET A 51 2.20 -0.38 -6.72
N LEU A 52 2.22 0.83 -7.30
CA LEU A 52 1.47 1.13 -8.51
C LEU A 52 1.97 0.33 -9.73
N ALA A 53 3.29 0.12 -9.84
CA ALA A 53 3.90 -0.64 -10.93
C ALA A 53 3.64 -2.15 -10.83
N GLY A 54 3.59 -2.70 -9.61
CA GLY A 54 3.31 -4.12 -9.36
C GLY A 54 1.82 -4.50 -9.41
N ALA A 55 0.92 -3.52 -9.37
CA ALA A 55 -0.52 -3.77 -9.28
C ALA A 55 -1.15 -4.24 -10.59
N SER A 56 -2.09 -5.20 -10.47
CA SER A 56 -3.03 -5.50 -11.55
C SER A 56 -3.89 -4.26 -11.89
N PRO A 57 -4.47 -4.14 -13.10
CA PRO A 57 -5.27 -2.96 -13.47
C PRO A 57 -6.38 -2.61 -12.47
N ALA A 58 -7.15 -3.61 -12.01
CA ALA A 58 -8.23 -3.38 -11.04
C ALA A 58 -7.69 -2.97 -9.65
N ALA A 59 -6.56 -3.54 -9.23
CA ALA A 59 -5.92 -3.14 -7.97
C ALA A 59 -5.35 -1.71 -8.09
N ARG A 60 -4.76 -1.37 -9.23
CA ARG A 60 -4.20 -0.03 -9.49
C ARG A 60 -5.26 1.06 -9.40
N GLU A 61 -6.44 0.85 -9.97
CA GLU A 61 -7.57 1.79 -9.85
C GLU A 61 -7.93 2.10 -8.39
N LEU A 62 -7.98 1.06 -7.54
CA LEU A 62 -8.22 1.23 -6.12
C LEU A 62 -7.05 1.92 -5.41
N LEU A 63 -5.81 1.53 -5.73
CA LEU A 63 -4.61 2.14 -5.15
C LEU A 63 -4.54 3.64 -5.43
N LEU A 64 -4.82 4.09 -6.66
CA LEU A 64 -4.86 5.52 -6.99
C LEU A 64 -5.87 6.27 -6.11
N THR A 65 -7.03 5.67 -5.83
CA THR A 65 -8.01 6.30 -4.93
C THR A 65 -7.50 6.39 -3.48
N LEU A 66 -6.82 5.36 -3.00
CA LEU A 66 -6.35 5.27 -1.60
C LEU A 66 -5.06 6.05 -1.34
N LEU A 67 -4.23 6.22 -2.37
CA LEU A 67 -2.97 6.96 -2.31
C LEU A 67 -3.17 8.47 -2.47
N ASP A 68 -4.33 8.93 -2.96
CA ASP A 68 -4.69 10.35 -3.00
C ASP A 68 -5.16 10.85 -1.62
N GLY A 69 -4.21 11.09 -0.72
CA GLY A 69 -4.49 11.45 0.67
C GLY A 69 -4.58 10.24 1.60
N PRO A 70 -3.50 9.45 1.72
CA PRO A 70 -3.52 8.21 2.48
C PRO A 70 -3.70 8.49 3.98
N PRO A 71 -4.35 7.57 4.73
CA PRO A 71 -4.35 7.60 6.18
C PRO A 71 -2.91 7.67 6.72
N GLY A 72 -2.69 8.55 7.70
CA GLY A 72 -1.35 8.77 8.25
C GLY A 72 -0.44 9.66 7.39
N GLY A 73 -0.90 10.19 6.25
CA GLY A 73 -0.09 11.06 5.39
C GLY A 73 0.45 12.33 6.06
N VAL A 74 -0.12 12.74 7.19
CA VAL A 74 0.41 13.85 8.01
C VAL A 74 1.78 13.54 8.64
N TYR A 75 2.18 12.27 8.68
CA TYR A 75 3.46 11.82 9.21
C TYR A 75 4.54 11.68 8.14
N VAL A 76 4.22 11.90 6.86
CA VAL A 76 5.22 11.91 5.78
C VAL A 76 5.94 13.24 5.78
N GLU A 77 7.25 13.21 6.06
CA GLU A 77 8.07 14.40 6.17
C GLU A 77 8.49 14.95 4.79
N GLY A 78 8.64 16.27 4.70
CA GLY A 78 9.15 16.91 3.49
C GLY A 78 8.18 16.99 2.31
N ARG A 79 6.89 16.63 2.44
CA ARG A 79 5.93 16.72 1.32
C ARG A 79 5.80 18.13 0.74
N GLU A 80 5.84 19.18 1.57
CA GLU A 80 5.69 20.59 1.15
C GLU A 80 4.42 20.84 0.30
N ASP A 81 3.31 20.20 0.67
CA ASP A 81 2.03 20.29 -0.06
C ASP A 81 2.07 19.87 -1.54
N ARG A 82 3.12 19.14 -1.95
CA ARG A 82 3.13 18.43 -3.23
C ARG A 82 1.93 17.47 -3.34
N PRO A 83 1.36 17.31 -4.55
CA PRO A 83 0.31 16.32 -4.80
C PRO A 83 0.74 14.92 -4.39
N TRP A 84 -0.19 14.13 -3.85
CA TRP A 84 0.08 12.74 -3.43
C TRP A 84 0.35 11.79 -4.59
N LEU A 85 -0.22 12.08 -5.75
CA LEU A 85 -0.06 11.34 -6.99
C LEU A 85 0.50 12.25 -8.06
N ASP A 86 1.28 11.67 -8.97
CA ASP A 86 1.68 12.38 -10.16
C ASP A 86 0.48 12.58 -11.10
N PRO A 87 0.39 13.71 -11.82
CA PRO A 87 -0.71 13.96 -12.76
C PRO A 87 -0.86 12.92 -13.88
N ALA A 88 0.14 12.05 -14.06
CA ALA A 88 0.17 10.99 -15.07
C ALA A 88 -0.01 9.57 -14.47
N ALA A 89 -0.27 9.46 -13.17
CA ALA A 89 -0.42 8.19 -12.45
C ALA A 89 -1.73 7.45 -12.78
#